data_AF-A0A811RBY8-F1
#
_entry.id   AF-A0A811RBY8-F1
#
_cell.length_a   1.000
_cell.length_b   1.000
_cell.length_c   1.000
_cell.angle_alpha   90.00
_cell.angle_beta   90.00
_cell.angle_gamma   90.00
#
_symmetry.space_group_name_H-M   'P 1'
#
loop_
_entity.id
_entity.type
_entity.pdbx_description
1 polymer ?
#
loop_
_entity_poly.entity_id
_entity_poly.type
_entity_poly.pdbx_seq_one_letter_code
_entity_poly.pdbx_strand_id
1 'polypeptide(L)' 'MEKMLHAAPVHATLPECFIFPADKLPQAKATSGAVSLPIIDLSLCRDDVRRAILDAGKEIGFFQACI' A
#
# COMPACT_ATOMS: atom_id res chain seq x y z
N MET A 1 -34.55 -21.31 23.72
CA MET A 1 -34.61 -21.22 22.24
C MET A 1 -33.76 -20.03 21.85
N GLU A 2 -32.53 -20.30 21.44
CA GLU A 2 -31.48 -19.30 21.23
C GLU A 2 -31.81 -18.55 19.94
N LYS A 3 -32.07 -17.23 20.05
CA LYS A 3 -32.26 -16.39 18.86
C LYS A 3 -30.89 -16.18 18.24
N MET A 4 -30.58 -17.02 17.26
CA MET A 4 -29.41 -16.89 16.41
C MET A 4 -29.49 -15.53 15.71
N LEU A 5 -28.73 -14.56 16.22
CA LEU A 5 -28.57 -13.25 15.61
C LEU A 5 -27.76 -13.46 14.34
N HIS A 6 -28.45 -13.79 13.24
CA HIS A 6 -27.84 -13.74 11.92
C HIS A 6 -27.40 -12.30 11.72
N ALA A 7 -26.08 -12.06 11.83
CA ALA A 7 -25.47 -10.82 11.40
C ALA A 7 -25.64 -10.76 9.88
N ALA A 8 -26.82 -10.31 9.44
CA ALA A 8 -27.01 -9.89 8.06
C ALA A 8 -25.91 -8.87 7.76
N PRO A 9 -25.24 -8.95 6.59
CA PRO A 9 -24.29 -7.93 6.20
C PRO A 9 -24.99 -6.58 6.34
N VAL A 10 -24.51 -5.73 7.25
CA VAL A 10 -25.13 -4.42 7.52
C VAL A 10 -25.13 -3.56 6.25
N HIS A 11 -24.22 -3.87 5.32
CA HIS A 11 -24.16 -3.27 3.99
C HIS A 11 -24.01 -4.38 2.94
N ALA A 12 -24.99 -4.49 2.03
CA ALA A 12 -24.92 -5.37 0.87
C ALA A 12 -24.07 -4.76 -0.26
N THR A 13 -23.91 -3.43 -0.26
CA THR A 13 -23.16 -2.65 -1.24
C THR A 13 -22.39 -1.53 -0.55
N LEU A 14 -21.33 -1.06 -1.20
CA LEU A 14 -20.54 0.07 -0.74
C LEU A 14 -21.36 1.37 -0.88
N PRO A 15 -21.42 2.24 0.16
CA PRO A 15 -22.08 3.54 0.02
C PRO A 15 -21.46 4.41 -1.07
N GLU A 16 -22.28 5.22 -1.74
CA GLU A 16 -21.87 6.03 -2.89
C GLU A 16 -20.70 6.98 -2.59
N CYS A 17 -20.58 7.47 -1.36
CA CYS A 17 -19.49 8.36 -0.94
C CYS A 17 -18.09 7.70 -0.95
N PHE A 18 -18.00 6.38 -1.03
CA PHE A 18 -16.75 5.64 -1.18
C PHE A 18 -16.52 5.15 -2.62
N ILE A 19 -17.47 5.36 -3.53
CA ILE A 19 -17.34 4.95 -4.93
C ILE A 19 -16.65 6.09 -5.69
N PHE A 20 -15.43 5.83 -6.15
CA PHE A 20 -14.74 6.74 -7.06
C PHE A 20 -15.45 6.75 -8.43
N PRO A 21 -15.68 7.92 -9.04
CA PRO A 21 -16.17 8.02 -10.41
C PRO A 21 -15.30 7.23 -11.39
N ALA A 22 -15.89 6.64 -12.43
CA ALA A 22 -15.18 5.75 -13.35
C ALA A 22 -13.97 6.41 -14.05
N ASP A 23 -14.04 7.71 -14.29
CA ASP A 23 -12.97 8.56 -14.82
C ASP A 23 -11.85 8.87 -13.80
N LYS A 24 -12.13 8.69 -12.51
CA LYS A 24 -11.20 8.90 -11.38
C LYS A 24 -10.70 7.61 -10.77
N LEU A 25 -11.25 6.46 -11.16
CA LEU A 25 -10.67 5.18 -10.78
C LEU A 25 -9.23 5.17 -11.29
N PRO A 26 -8.23 4.88 -10.41
CA PRO A 26 -6.88 4.69 -10.87
C PRO A 26 -6.94 3.69 -12.02
N GLN A 27 -6.49 4.09 -13.21
CA GLN A 27 -6.29 3.10 -14.25
C GLN A 27 -5.32 2.10 -13.64
N ALA A 28 -5.81 0.91 -13.31
CA ALA A 28 -4.97 -0.25 -13.03
C ALA A 28 -4.29 -0.62 -14.36
N LYS A 29 -3.41 0.27 -14.83
CA LYS A 29 -2.39 -0.10 -15.78
C LYS A 29 -1.58 -1.11 -14.99
N ALA A 30 -1.78 -2.39 -15.31
CA ALA A 30 -0.81 -3.41 -15.01
C ALA A 30 0.54 -2.84 -15.46
N THR A 31 1.33 -2.37 -14.50
CA THR A 31 2.56 -1.66 -14.78
C THR A 31 3.46 -2.65 -15.51
N SER A 32 3.65 -2.43 -16.81
CA SER A 32 4.47 -3.29 -17.69
C SER A 32 5.96 -3.31 -17.28
N GLY A 33 6.35 -2.52 -16.29
CA GLY A 33 7.60 -2.68 -15.55
C GLY A 33 7.26 -2.75 -14.06
N ALA A 34 7.68 -3.82 -13.40
CA ALA A 34 7.68 -3.88 -11.94
C ALA A 34 8.69 -2.83 -11.44
N VAL A 35 8.21 -1.62 -11.16
CA VAL A 35 8.99 -0.67 -10.36
C VAL A 35 8.94 -1.21 -8.93
N SER A 36 9.98 -1.92 -8.54
CA SER A 36 10.13 -2.39 -7.16
C SER A 36 10.57 -1.22 -6.30
N LEU A 37 9.89 -1.01 -5.17
CA LEU A 37 10.41 -0.10 -4.14
C LEU A 37 11.72 -0.66 -3.58
N PRO A 38 12.74 0.18 -3.33
CA PRO A 38 13.96 -0.23 -2.65
C PRO A 38 13.63 -0.80 -1.27
N ILE A 39 14.29 -1.90 -0.89
CA ILE A 39 14.21 -2.47 0.45
C ILE A 39 15.52 -2.12 1.17
N ILE A 40 15.41 -1.43 2.31
CA ILE A 40 16.54 -1.02 3.13
C ILE A 40 16.59 -1.89 4.38
N ASP A 41 17.67 -2.64 4.52
CA ASP A 41 17.98 -3.44 5.70
C ASP A 41 18.54 -2.56 6.82
N LEU A 42 17.76 -2.36 7.88
CA LEU A 42 18.11 -1.55 9.04
C LEU A 42 19.02 -2.28 10.04
N SER A 43 19.30 -3.58 9.83
CA SER A 43 20.28 -4.32 10.63
C SER A 43 21.73 -3.97 10.27
N LEU A 44 21.94 -3.34 9.10
CA LEU A 44 23.24 -2.91 8.63
C LEU A 44 23.80 -1.73 9.44
N CYS A 45 25.07 -1.39 9.17
CA CYS A 45 25.71 -0.29 9.86
C CYS A 45 25.03 1.05 9.52
N ARG A 46 25.07 1.99 10.47
CA ARG A 46 24.38 3.28 10.38
C ARG A 46 24.71 4.06 9.10
N ASP A 47 25.95 4.02 8.65
CA ASP A 47 26.37 4.78 7.47
C ASP A 47 25.82 4.19 6.17
N ASP A 48 25.69 2.87 6.08
CA ASP A 48 25.11 2.20 4.92
C ASP A 48 23.61 2.41 4.86
N VAL A 49 22.93 2.28 6.00
CA VAL A 49 21.49 2.60 6.13
C VAL A 49 21.22 4.06 5.74
N ARG A 50 22.01 5.01 6.27
CA ARG A 50 21.86 6.44 5.95
C ARG A 50 22.00 6.70 4.45
N ARG A 51 22.98 6.07 3.80
CA ARG A 51 23.24 6.24 2.37
C ARG A 51 22.08 5.69 1.54
N ALA A 52 21.63 4.48 1.85
CA ALA A 52 20.49 3.85 1.19
C ALA A 52 19.21 4.69 1.30
N ILE A 53 18.95 5.30 2.47
CA ILE A 53 17.78 6.18 2.67
C ILE A 53 17.89 7.43 1.79
N LEU A 54 19.06 8.07 1.76
CA LEU A 54 19.27 9.27 0.95
C LEU A 54 19.14 8.98 -0.54
N ASP A 55 19.62 7.82 -0.99
CA ASP A 55 19.57 7.44 -2.41
C ASP A 55 18.13 7.10 -2.82
N ALA A 56 17.42 6.25 -2.06
CA ALA A 56 16.02 5.92 -2.33
C ALA A 56 15.10 7.15 -2.26
N GLY A 57 15.36 8.06 -1.32
CA GLY A 57 14.63 9.32 -1.18
C GLY A 57 14.80 10.26 -2.38
N LYS A 58 15.99 10.29 -3.00
CA LYS A 58 16.25 11.10 -4.20
C LYS A 58 15.65 10.50 -5.46
N GLU A 59 15.69 9.17 -5.59
CA GLU A 59 15.26 8.49 -6.82
C GLU A 59 13.73 8.32 -6.89
N ILE A 60 13.13 7.77 -5.83
CA ILE A 60 11.72 7.34 -5.83
C ILE A 60 10.92 8.10 -4.77
N GLY A 61 11.57 8.53 -3.68
CA GLY A 61 10.88 9.15 -2.53
C GLY A 61 10.16 8.15 -1.62
N PHE A 62 10.23 6.86 -1.93
CA PHE A 62 9.64 5.76 -1.18
C PHE A 62 10.62 4.58 -1.09
N PHE A 63 10.57 3.87 0.03
CA PHE A 63 11.31 2.63 0.27
C PHE A 63 10.56 1.78 1.30
N GLN A 64 10.91 0.49 1.35
CA GLN A 64 10.51 -0.44 2.40
C GLN A 64 11.69 -0.59 3.38
N ALA A 65 11.39 -0.86 4.64
CA ALA A 65 12.41 -1.13 5.65
C ALA A 65 12.25 -2.57 6.17
N CYS A 66 13.36 -3.29 6.31
CA CYS A 66 13.43 -4.58 7.00
C CYS A 66 14.42 -4.52 8.16
N ILE A 67 14.31 -5.46 9.10
CA ILE A 67 15.16 -5.61 10.30
C ILE A 67 15.63 -7.06 10.36
#